data_AF-A0A7S1JKW2-F1
#
_entry.id   AF-A0A7S1JKW2-F1
#
_cell.length_a   1.000
_cell.length_b   1.000
_cell.length_c   1.000
_cell.angle_alpha   90.00
_cell.angle_beta   90.00
_cell.angle_gamma   90.00
#
_symmetry.space_group_name_H-M   'P 1'
#
loop_
_entity.id
_entity.type
_entity.pdbx_description
1 polymer ?
#
loop_
_entity_poly.entity_id
_entity_poly.type
_entity_poly.pdbx_seq_one_letter_code
_entity_poly.pdbx_strand_id
1 'polypeptide(L)'
;ALEAFLPVVQPSRLWEESGRWSEYGPELMRVKDRHQAEFALGPTHEEVITELVRRDVSSYKQLPMNLYQIQTKFRDEIRPRFGVMRAREFIMKDAYSFHIDDGSLSETYDAMHTTYNRIFTRLGLDFRAVQADSGAIGGSVSHEFQVLAESGEDAIAVSDSGPFAANIEFAEALPPHDPSPAAPSDGDQAIESVETPGATSIEEVAALLD
;
A
#
# COMPACT_ATOMS: atom_id res chain seq x y z
N ALA A 1 -6.55 -16.06 14.41
CA ALA A 1 -5.12 -15.73 14.32
C ALA A 1 -4.49 -15.86 15.71
N LEU A 2 -3.24 -16.29 15.79
CA LEU A 2 -2.49 -16.41 17.05
C LEU A 2 -1.66 -15.15 17.27
N GLU A 3 -1.68 -14.61 18.48
CA GLU A 3 -0.90 -13.43 18.81
C GLU A 3 0.57 -13.82 19.10
N ALA A 4 1.49 -13.07 18.51
CA ALA A 4 2.92 -13.15 18.71
C ALA A 4 3.47 -11.77 19.09
N PHE A 5 4.73 -11.71 19.49
CA PHE A 5 5.40 -10.45 19.79
C PHE A 5 6.84 -10.50 19.28
N LEU A 6 7.11 -9.82 18.16
CA LEU A 6 8.38 -9.84 17.46
C LEU A 6 9.23 -8.60 17.83
N PRO A 7 10.56 -8.72 17.77
CA PRO A 7 11.45 -7.61 18.09
C PRO A 7 11.30 -6.44 17.10
N VAL A 8 11.37 -5.20 17.62
CA VAL A 8 11.47 -3.97 16.80
C VAL A 8 12.84 -3.88 16.14
N VAL A 9 13.90 -4.23 16.87
CA VAL A 9 15.27 -4.24 16.34
C VAL A 9 15.48 -5.52 15.55
N GLN A 10 15.74 -5.39 14.25
CA GLN A 10 15.85 -6.50 13.31
C GLN A 10 17.24 -6.54 12.67
N PRO A 11 17.92 -7.70 12.60
CA PRO A 11 19.25 -7.78 12.01
C PRO A 11 19.21 -7.49 10.50
N SER A 12 20.20 -6.73 9.99
CA SER A 12 20.25 -6.34 8.56
C SER A 12 20.20 -7.55 7.63
N ARG A 13 20.83 -8.68 8.01
CA ARG A 13 20.88 -9.91 7.20
C ARG A 13 19.50 -10.35 6.69
N LEU A 14 18.44 -10.20 7.49
CA LEU A 14 17.11 -10.64 7.11
C LEU A 14 16.53 -9.75 6.01
N TRP A 15 16.78 -8.44 6.12
CA TRP A 15 16.42 -7.45 5.11
C TRP A 15 17.26 -7.60 3.85
N GLU A 16 18.54 -7.95 3.98
CA GLU A 16 19.43 -8.24 2.86
C GLU A 16 18.99 -9.52 2.11
N GLU A 17 18.60 -10.57 2.83
CA GLU A 17 18.05 -11.82 2.25
C GLU A 17 16.81 -11.52 1.37
N SER A 18 16.00 -10.54 1.74
CA SER A 18 14.83 -10.11 0.97
C SER A 18 15.11 -9.07 -0.14
N GLY A 19 16.30 -8.48 -0.16
CA GLY A 19 16.63 -7.31 -1.01
C GLY A 19 16.14 -5.95 -0.47
N ARG A 20 15.15 -5.94 0.43
CA ARG A 20 14.53 -4.70 0.96
C ARG A 20 15.48 -3.83 1.78
N TRP A 21 16.62 -4.35 2.25
CA TRP A 21 17.63 -3.51 2.92
C TRP A 21 18.05 -2.31 2.08
N SER A 22 18.19 -2.49 0.77
CA SER A 22 18.58 -1.44 -0.17
C SER A 22 17.36 -0.73 -0.79
N GLU A 23 16.32 -1.49 -1.13
CA GLU A 23 15.16 -0.99 -1.89
C GLU A 23 14.20 -0.13 -1.06
N TYR A 24 14.10 -0.34 0.26
CA TYR A 24 13.17 0.39 1.12
C TYR A 24 13.49 1.90 1.22
N GLY A 25 14.71 2.30 0.85
CA GLY A 25 15.10 3.71 0.81
C GLY A 25 15.37 4.33 2.18
N PRO A 26 15.21 5.67 2.31
CA PRO A 26 15.59 6.41 3.51
C PRO A 26 14.60 6.24 4.67
N GLU A 27 13.38 5.77 4.42
CA GLU A 27 12.38 5.53 5.47
C GLU A 27 12.77 4.38 6.41
N LEU A 28 13.66 3.48 5.96
CA LEU A 28 14.22 2.41 6.78
C LEU A 28 15.30 2.98 7.71
N MET A 29 14.96 3.13 8.99
CA MET A 29 15.91 3.57 10.01
C MET A 29 16.94 2.48 10.29
N ARG A 30 18.19 2.76 9.93
CA ARG A 30 19.33 1.84 10.10
C ARG A 30 20.18 2.30 11.28
N VAL A 31 20.52 1.37 12.17
CA VAL A 31 21.32 1.62 13.37
C VAL A 31 22.46 0.61 13.46
N LYS A 32 23.56 1.01 14.10
CA LYS A 32 24.67 0.13 14.44
C LYS A 32 24.75 -0.07 15.94
N ASP A 33 25.03 -1.29 16.37
CA ASP A 33 25.33 -1.54 17.77
C ASP A 33 26.79 -1.19 18.11
N ARG A 34 27.18 -1.43 19.38
CA ARG A 34 28.55 -1.20 19.86
C ARG A 34 29.62 -2.06 19.16
N HIS A 35 29.22 -3.12 18.47
CA HIS A 35 30.08 -4.03 17.73
C HIS A 35 30.08 -3.73 16.22
N GLN A 36 29.46 -2.62 15.79
CA GLN A 36 29.29 -2.22 14.39
C GLN A 36 28.40 -3.17 13.58
N ALA A 37 27.62 -4.04 14.24
CA ALA A 37 26.61 -4.85 13.57
C ALA A 37 25.42 -3.96 13.18
N GLU A 38 24.87 -4.21 11.98
CA GLU A 38 23.82 -3.39 11.37
C GLU A 38 22.43 -3.97 11.68
N PHE A 39 21.50 -3.07 12.00
CA PHE A 39 20.12 -3.40 12.32
C PHE A 39 19.18 -2.37 11.68
N ALA A 40 17.95 -2.78 11.43
CA ALA A 40 16.83 -1.89 11.16
C ALA A 40 15.94 -1.77 12.40
N LEU A 41 15.34 -0.59 12.59
CA LEU A 41 14.11 -0.49 13.38
C LEU A 41 12.94 -0.84 12.47
N GLY A 42 12.25 -1.94 12.75
CA GLY A 42 11.27 -2.55 11.88
C GLY A 42 10.10 -1.61 11.54
N PRO A 43 9.96 -1.18 10.27
CA PRO A 43 8.75 -0.51 9.79
C PRO A 43 7.59 -1.49 9.52
N THR A 44 7.93 -2.78 9.46
CA THR A 44 7.08 -3.97 9.27
C THR A 44 7.93 -5.22 9.59
N HIS A 45 7.39 -6.43 9.46
CA HIS A 45 7.96 -7.67 9.97
C HIS A 45 7.93 -8.87 9.00
N GLU A 46 7.77 -8.68 7.68
CA GLU A 46 7.72 -9.78 6.70
C GLU A 46 8.95 -10.71 6.81
N GLU A 47 10.15 -10.17 6.97
CA GLU A 47 11.40 -10.95 7.03
C GLU A 47 11.52 -11.72 8.34
N VAL A 48 11.19 -11.08 9.46
CA VAL A 48 11.31 -11.66 10.80
C VAL A 48 10.32 -12.80 10.99
N ILE A 49 9.06 -12.60 10.57
CA ILE A 49 8.03 -13.64 10.69
C ILE A 49 8.29 -14.79 9.72
N THR A 50 8.82 -14.50 8.52
CA THR A 50 9.22 -15.54 7.56
C THR A 50 10.38 -16.36 8.11
N GLU A 51 11.37 -15.75 8.75
CA GLU A 51 12.46 -16.48 9.42
C GLU A 51 11.96 -17.36 10.57
N LEU A 52 11.01 -16.86 11.37
CA LEU A 52 10.39 -17.65 12.45
C LEU A 52 9.69 -18.90 11.87
N VAL A 53 8.84 -18.72 10.88
CA VAL A 53 8.09 -19.82 10.26
C VAL A 53 9.01 -20.78 9.52
N ARG A 54 10.05 -20.28 8.83
CA ARG A 54 11.08 -21.09 8.17
C ARG A 54 11.78 -22.05 9.14
N ARG A 55 11.94 -21.67 10.41
CA ARG A 55 12.58 -22.49 11.44
C ARG A 55 11.62 -23.48 12.10
N ASP A 56 10.38 -23.06 12.38
CA ASP A 56 9.47 -23.79 13.26
C ASP A 56 8.39 -24.61 12.51
N VAL A 57 8.11 -24.26 11.25
CA VAL A 57 7.16 -25.00 10.41
C VAL A 57 7.90 -25.93 9.48
N SER A 58 7.71 -27.23 9.68
CA SER A 58 8.40 -28.29 8.94
C SER A 58 7.44 -29.24 8.22
N SER A 59 6.13 -29.12 8.45
CA SER A 59 5.11 -29.97 7.84
C SER A 59 3.91 -29.16 7.36
N TYR A 60 3.35 -29.55 6.21
CA TYR A 60 2.10 -29.02 5.69
C TYR A 60 0.92 -29.15 6.67
N LYS A 61 0.98 -30.10 7.62
CA LYS A 61 -0.04 -30.28 8.66
C LYS A 61 -0.11 -29.13 9.66
N GLN A 62 0.91 -28.28 9.72
CA GLN A 62 0.95 -27.07 10.54
C GLN A 62 0.35 -25.85 9.79
N LEU A 63 -0.04 -26.01 8.53
CA LEU A 63 -0.65 -24.98 7.70
C LEU A 63 -2.15 -25.25 7.48
N PRO A 64 -2.99 -24.20 7.32
CA PRO A 64 -2.62 -22.78 7.35
C PRO A 64 -2.29 -22.27 8.74
N MET A 65 -1.40 -21.28 8.81
CA MET A 65 -1.05 -20.58 10.04
C MET A 65 -1.27 -19.09 9.86
N ASN A 66 -1.84 -18.41 10.86
CA ASN A 66 -2.05 -16.96 10.82
C ASN A 66 -1.59 -16.36 12.15
N LEU A 67 -0.49 -15.61 12.09
CA LEU A 67 0.17 -14.97 13.22
C LEU A 67 -0.04 -13.46 13.12
N TYR A 68 -0.29 -12.79 14.24
CA TYR A 68 -0.40 -11.33 14.28
C TYR A 68 0.27 -10.76 15.52
N GLN A 69 0.58 -9.47 15.50
CA GLN A 69 1.03 -8.73 16.68
C GLN A 69 0.40 -7.34 16.71
N ILE A 70 0.40 -6.71 17.88
CA ILE A 70 0.11 -5.28 18.05
C ILE A 70 1.37 -4.68 18.65
N GLN A 71 2.16 -3.98 17.82
CA GLN A 71 3.54 -3.66 18.18
C GLN A 71 4.00 -2.36 17.50
N THR A 72 4.90 -1.64 18.17
CA THR A 72 5.47 -0.36 17.72
C THR A 72 6.34 -0.52 16.48
N LYS A 73 6.02 0.23 15.43
CA LYS A 73 6.80 0.34 14.20
C LYS A 73 7.54 1.67 14.15
N PHE A 74 8.61 1.69 13.35
CA PHE A 74 9.35 2.92 13.07
C PHE A 74 9.51 3.12 11.56
N ARG A 75 9.08 4.28 11.05
CA ARG A 75 9.36 4.73 9.68
C ARG A 75 9.94 6.14 9.75
N ASP A 76 11.11 6.38 9.15
CA ASP A 76 11.74 7.71 9.16
C ASP A 76 11.08 8.65 8.15
N GLU A 77 9.79 8.91 8.36
CA GLU A 77 8.95 9.75 7.52
C GLU A 77 9.58 11.14 7.33
N ILE A 78 9.72 11.54 6.07
CA ILE A 78 10.38 12.78 5.67
C ILE A 78 9.63 14.00 6.19
N ARG A 79 8.29 13.94 6.20
CA ARG A 79 7.42 15.03 6.69
C ARG A 79 6.34 14.49 7.63
N PRO A 80 6.68 14.22 8.91
CA PRO A 80 5.71 13.79 9.91
C PRO A 80 4.68 14.90 10.13
N ARG A 81 3.40 14.57 10.06
CA ARG A 81 2.30 15.54 10.11
C ARG A 81 1.05 14.93 10.73
N PHE A 82 0.14 15.80 11.14
CA PHE A 82 -1.19 15.40 11.66
C PHE A 82 -1.16 14.48 12.89
N GLY A 83 -0.15 14.62 13.73
CA GLY A 83 -0.04 13.89 15.00
C GLY A 83 0.08 12.38 14.75
N VAL A 84 -0.87 11.62 15.28
CA VAL A 84 -0.85 10.15 15.23
C VAL A 84 -1.09 9.57 13.83
N MET A 85 -1.65 10.36 12.90
CA MET A 85 -1.98 9.86 11.57
C MET A 85 -0.73 9.61 10.72
N ARG A 86 0.32 10.42 10.88
CA ARG A 86 1.58 10.29 10.14
C ARG A 86 2.78 10.63 11.02
N ALA A 87 3.04 9.74 11.97
CA ALA A 87 4.18 9.80 12.89
C ALA A 87 5.34 8.90 12.43
N ARG A 88 6.54 9.11 13.00
CA ARG A 88 7.68 8.21 12.78
C ARG A 88 7.61 6.94 13.60
N GLU A 89 7.09 7.04 14.82
CA GLU A 89 6.83 5.91 15.71
C GLU A 89 5.32 5.78 15.90
N PHE A 90 4.78 4.60 15.63
CA PHE A 90 3.34 4.35 15.70
C PHE A 90 3.05 2.89 16.04
N ILE A 91 1.85 2.62 16.53
CA ILE A 91 1.40 1.24 16.82
C ILE A 91 0.74 0.69 15.57
N MET A 92 1.12 -0.52 15.19
CA MET A 92 0.50 -1.24 14.08
C MET A 92 0.06 -2.62 14.53
N LYS A 93 -1.10 -3.03 14.04
CA LYS A 93 -1.53 -4.43 14.06
C LYS A 93 -1.23 -5.06 12.70
N ASP A 94 -0.12 -5.77 12.62
CA ASP A 94 0.34 -6.51 11.45
C ASP A 94 0.04 -8.01 11.63
N ALA A 95 -0.36 -8.67 10.54
CA ALA A 95 -0.66 -10.09 10.52
C ALA A 95 -0.12 -10.74 9.25
N TYR A 96 0.36 -11.96 9.39
CA TYR A 96 1.00 -12.73 8.35
C TYR A 96 0.46 -14.15 8.39
N SER A 97 -0.02 -14.60 7.24
CA SER A 97 -0.56 -15.95 7.09
C SER A 97 0.24 -16.76 6.08
N PHE A 98 0.41 -18.04 6.39
CA PHE A 98 1.25 -18.97 5.66
C PHE A 98 0.38 -20.13 5.18
N HIS A 99 0.53 -20.47 3.90
CA HIS A 99 -0.40 -21.33 3.18
C HIS A 99 0.36 -22.34 2.32
N ILE A 100 -0.30 -23.46 2.04
CA ILE A 100 0.22 -24.49 1.14
C ILE A 100 -0.12 -24.20 -0.33
N ASP A 101 -1.21 -23.47 -0.56
CA ASP A 101 -1.73 -23.13 -1.89
C ASP A 101 -2.56 -21.83 -1.85
N ASP A 102 -2.88 -21.32 -3.04
CA ASP A 102 -3.62 -20.07 -3.24
C ASP A 102 -5.07 -20.15 -2.76
N GLY A 103 -5.68 -21.34 -2.73
CA GLY A 103 -7.04 -21.54 -2.22
C GLY A 103 -7.08 -21.26 -0.71
N SER A 104 -6.15 -21.85 0.03
CA SER A 104 -5.99 -21.61 1.47
C SER A 104 -5.66 -20.15 1.79
N LEU A 105 -4.83 -19.51 0.96
CA LEU A 105 -4.54 -18.07 1.06
C LEU A 105 -5.82 -17.24 0.87
N SER A 106 -6.58 -17.52 -0.18
CA SER A 106 -7.81 -16.79 -0.53
C SER A 106 -8.86 -16.87 0.59
N GLU A 107 -9.08 -18.07 1.15
CA GLU A 107 -9.99 -18.25 2.30
C GLU A 107 -9.58 -17.40 3.51
N THR A 108 -8.27 -17.32 3.78
CA THR A 108 -7.75 -16.53 4.90
C THR A 108 -7.82 -15.04 4.60
N TYR A 109 -7.56 -14.63 3.36
CA TYR A 109 -7.71 -13.26 2.90
C TYR A 109 -9.15 -12.76 3.08
N ASP A 110 -10.14 -13.53 2.64
CA ASP A 110 -11.56 -13.21 2.80
C ASP A 110 -11.99 -13.14 4.28
N ALA A 111 -11.46 -14.05 5.10
CA ALA A 111 -11.66 -14.01 6.54
C ALA A 111 -11.05 -12.75 7.18
N MET A 112 -9.88 -12.32 6.72
CA MET A 112 -9.23 -11.08 7.18
C MET A 112 -10.00 -9.84 6.72
N HIS A 113 -10.46 -9.81 5.46
CA HIS A 113 -11.32 -8.74 4.95
C HIS A 113 -12.60 -8.61 5.79
N THR A 114 -13.28 -9.73 6.07
CA THR A 114 -14.48 -9.76 6.95
C THR A 114 -14.15 -9.31 8.37
N THR A 115 -12.97 -9.70 8.89
CA THR A 115 -12.52 -9.33 10.23
C THR A 115 -12.27 -7.83 10.34
N TYR A 116 -11.61 -7.22 9.36
CA TYR A 116 -11.34 -5.79 9.35
C TYR A 116 -12.63 -4.98 9.22
N ASN A 117 -13.56 -5.40 8.36
CA ASN A 117 -14.91 -4.84 8.31
C ASN A 117 -15.56 -4.82 9.71
N ARG A 118 -15.55 -5.95 10.42
CA ARG A 118 -16.10 -6.03 11.79
C ARG A 118 -15.37 -5.13 12.78
N ILE A 119 -14.06 -4.98 12.67
CA ILE A 119 -13.27 -4.10 13.55
C ILE A 119 -13.72 -2.64 13.34
N PHE A 120 -13.69 -2.14 12.11
CA PHE A 120 -14.05 -0.75 11.82
C PHE A 120 -15.53 -0.46 12.11
N THR A 121 -16.44 -1.39 11.81
CA THR A 121 -17.86 -1.26 12.21
C THR A 121 -18.02 -1.18 13.73
N ARG A 122 -17.29 -2.00 14.50
CA ARG A 122 -17.35 -1.95 15.99
C ARG A 122 -16.73 -0.69 16.57
N LEU A 123 -15.79 -0.07 15.87
CA LEU A 123 -15.24 1.24 16.23
C LEU A 123 -16.20 2.40 15.90
N GLY A 124 -17.29 2.14 15.16
CA GLY A 124 -18.27 3.15 14.77
C GLY A 124 -17.77 4.11 13.68
N LEU A 125 -16.82 3.66 12.86
CA LEU A 125 -16.23 4.45 11.79
C LEU A 125 -17.06 4.34 10.51
N ASP A 126 -17.10 5.41 9.74
CA ASP A 126 -17.57 5.40 8.35
C ASP A 126 -16.38 5.13 7.44
N PHE A 127 -16.37 3.98 6.77
CA PHE A 127 -15.19 3.50 6.05
C PHE A 127 -15.59 2.70 4.80
N ARG A 128 -14.64 2.56 3.87
CA ARG A 128 -14.75 1.71 2.70
C ARG A 128 -13.51 0.83 2.56
N ALA A 129 -13.73 -0.43 2.21
CA ALA A 129 -12.68 -1.28 1.66
C ALA A 129 -12.57 -0.96 0.16
N VAL A 130 -11.38 -0.58 -0.30
CA VAL A 130 -11.11 -0.16 -1.68
C VAL A 130 -9.97 -0.99 -2.26
N GLN A 131 -10.04 -1.31 -3.55
CA GLN A 131 -8.92 -1.94 -4.26
C GLN A 131 -7.73 -0.97 -4.30
N ALA A 132 -6.53 -1.48 -4.08
CA ALA A 132 -5.32 -0.68 -4.00
C ALA A 132 -4.15 -1.36 -4.70
N ASP A 133 -3.06 -0.62 -4.89
CA ASP A 133 -1.80 -1.19 -5.30
C ASP A 133 -1.19 -2.03 -4.16
N SER A 134 -0.48 -3.08 -4.52
CA SER A 134 0.30 -3.89 -3.57
C SER A 134 1.60 -3.18 -3.15
N GLY A 135 2.03 -2.18 -3.92
CA GLY A 135 3.16 -1.32 -3.63
C GLY A 135 4.46 -2.09 -3.32
N ALA A 136 5.28 -1.51 -2.44
CA ALA A 136 6.61 -2.05 -2.07
C ALA A 136 6.58 -3.30 -1.17
N ILE A 137 5.39 -3.76 -0.73
CA ILE A 137 5.23 -5.02 0.00
C ILE A 137 5.18 -6.20 -0.99
N GLY A 138 4.77 -5.93 -2.25
CA GLY A 138 4.57 -6.94 -3.28
C GLY A 138 3.27 -7.73 -3.08
N GLY A 139 2.84 -8.45 -4.12
CA GLY A 139 1.59 -9.23 -4.13
C GLY A 139 0.68 -8.89 -5.30
N SER A 140 -0.37 -9.69 -5.49
CA SER A 140 -1.29 -9.59 -6.64
C SER A 140 -2.64 -8.95 -6.32
N VAL A 141 -3.09 -8.99 -5.07
CA VAL A 141 -4.39 -8.47 -4.64
C VAL A 141 -4.21 -7.69 -3.34
N SER A 142 -4.63 -6.42 -3.34
CA SER A 142 -4.54 -5.52 -2.20
C SER A 142 -5.86 -4.78 -1.99
N HIS A 143 -6.28 -4.67 -0.72
CA HIS A 143 -7.43 -3.86 -0.32
C HIS A 143 -7.02 -2.95 0.84
N GLU A 144 -7.28 -1.67 0.69
CA GLU A 144 -7.13 -0.66 1.74
C GLU A 144 -8.46 -0.42 2.44
N PHE A 145 -8.41 -0.17 3.75
CA PHE A 145 -9.57 0.25 4.53
C PHE A 145 -9.45 1.73 4.84
N GLN A 146 -10.21 2.54 4.11
CA GLN A 146 -10.14 4.00 4.14
C GLN A 146 -11.32 4.55 4.95
N VAL A 147 -11.02 5.30 6.01
CA VAL A 147 -12.04 6.05 6.77
C VAL A 147 -12.40 7.31 5.99
N LEU A 148 -13.69 7.55 5.77
CA LEU A 148 -14.16 8.67 4.97
C LEU A 148 -14.02 9.98 5.77
N ALA A 149 -13.12 10.85 5.33
CA ALA A 149 -12.88 12.15 5.94
C ALA A 149 -12.35 13.15 4.91
N GLU A 150 -12.80 14.41 4.99
CA GLU A 150 -12.31 15.49 4.12
C GLU A 150 -10.81 15.77 4.32
N SER A 151 -10.26 15.41 5.47
CA SER A 151 -8.84 15.55 5.79
C SER A 151 -7.98 14.35 5.40
N GLY A 152 -8.55 13.34 4.72
CA GLY A 152 -7.81 12.18 4.23
C GLY A 152 -6.73 12.57 3.22
N GLU A 153 -5.60 11.88 3.23
CA GLU A 153 -4.54 12.11 2.23
C GLU A 153 -4.81 11.37 0.91
N ASP A 154 -5.60 10.29 0.96
CA ASP A 154 -5.93 9.45 -0.18
C ASP A 154 -7.24 9.89 -0.85
N ALA A 155 -7.25 9.89 -2.18
CA ALA A 155 -8.45 10.05 -2.97
C ALA A 155 -8.95 8.66 -3.42
N ILE A 156 -10.23 8.40 -3.22
CA ILE A 156 -10.88 7.15 -3.63
C ILE A 156 -11.90 7.40 -4.73
N ALA A 157 -11.89 6.55 -5.75
CA ALA A 157 -12.94 6.47 -6.75
C ALA A 157 -14.01 5.50 -6.26
N VAL A 158 -15.25 5.96 -6.14
CA VAL A 158 -16.39 5.14 -5.70
C VAL A 158 -17.47 5.21 -6.76
N SER A 159 -17.99 4.05 -7.17
CA SER A 159 -19.11 4.00 -8.11
C SER A 159 -20.40 4.53 -7.47
N ASP A 160 -21.18 5.25 -8.26
CA ASP A 160 -22.50 5.77 -7.93
C ASP A 160 -23.59 4.69 -7.90
N SER A 161 -23.36 3.56 -8.57
CA SER A 161 -24.39 2.57 -8.91
C SER A 161 -23.95 1.11 -8.71
N GLY A 162 -22.73 0.87 -8.22
CA GLY A 162 -22.15 -0.46 -8.04
C GLY A 162 -21.23 -0.61 -6.83
N PRO A 163 -20.68 -1.82 -6.61
CA PRO A 163 -19.80 -2.11 -5.48
C PRO A 163 -18.36 -1.61 -5.68
N PHE A 164 -18.04 -1.04 -6.85
CA PHE A 164 -16.69 -0.63 -7.18
C PHE A 164 -16.21 0.50 -6.27
N ALA A 165 -15.05 0.30 -5.65
CA ALA A 165 -14.30 1.32 -4.96
C ALA A 165 -12.81 1.01 -5.06
N ALA A 166 -12.00 1.99 -5.45
CA ALA A 166 -10.55 1.84 -5.61
C ALA A 166 -9.83 3.12 -5.16
N ASN A 167 -8.59 2.98 -4.71
CA ASN A 167 -7.66 4.10 -4.60
C ASN A 167 -7.44 4.68 -6.01
N ILE A 168 -7.39 6.01 -6.16
CA ILE A 168 -7.22 6.67 -7.46
C ILE A 168 -5.94 6.23 -8.18
N GLU A 169 -4.90 5.85 -7.43
CA GLU A 169 -3.64 5.33 -7.98
C GLU A 169 -3.82 3.97 -8.70
N PHE A 170 -4.87 3.22 -8.35
CA PHE A 170 -5.21 1.93 -8.94
C PHE A 170 -6.42 1.97 -9.89
N ALA A 171 -7.29 2.98 -9.75
CA ALA A 171 -8.55 3.05 -10.48
C ALA A 171 -8.34 3.14 -12.00
N GLU A 172 -8.87 2.17 -12.75
CA GLU A 172 -8.83 2.18 -14.20
C GLU A 172 -9.73 3.29 -14.76
N ALA A 173 -9.15 4.19 -15.58
CA ALA A 173 -9.89 5.19 -16.31
C ALA A 173 -10.40 4.61 -17.63
N LEU A 174 -11.67 4.18 -17.63
CA LEU A 174 -12.33 3.76 -18.86
C LEU A 174 -12.53 4.96 -19.80
N PRO A 175 -12.33 4.81 -21.12
CA PRO A 175 -12.60 5.88 -22.06
C PRO A 175 -14.08 6.29 -22.01
N PRO A 176 -14.42 7.54 -22.35
CA PRO A 176 -15.79 7.99 -22.44
C PRO A 176 -16.63 7.06 -23.33
N HIS A 177 -17.85 6.76 -22.87
CA HIS A 177 -18.74 5.81 -23.55
C HIS A 177 -19.29 6.38 -24.87
N ASP A 178 -19.36 7.71 -24.96
CA ASP A 178 -19.62 8.41 -26.21
C ASP A 178 -18.30 8.64 -26.95
N PRO A 179 -18.22 8.36 -28.25
CA PRO A 179 -17.07 8.77 -29.02
C PRO A 179 -16.93 10.29 -28.87
N SER A 180 -15.74 10.74 -28.45
CA SER A 180 -15.37 12.14 -28.66
C SER A 180 -15.79 12.55 -30.06
N PRO A 181 -16.29 13.79 -30.29
CA PRO A 181 -16.45 14.30 -31.64
C PRO A 181 -15.17 13.94 -32.38
N ALA A 182 -15.30 13.18 -33.48
CA ALA A 182 -14.17 12.49 -34.10
C ALA A 182 -12.99 13.45 -34.11
N ALA A 183 -11.89 13.08 -33.42
CA ALA A 183 -10.65 13.82 -33.58
C ALA A 183 -10.49 14.01 -35.09
N PRO A 184 -10.32 15.26 -35.58
CA PRO A 184 -10.22 15.48 -37.01
C PRO A 184 -9.20 14.47 -37.52
N SER A 185 -9.65 13.61 -38.45
CA SER A 185 -8.80 12.51 -38.93
C SER A 185 -7.45 13.10 -39.32
N ASP A 186 -6.35 12.43 -38.95
CA ASP A 186 -4.94 12.83 -39.11
C ASP A 186 -4.51 13.32 -40.52
N GLY A 187 -5.44 13.45 -41.47
CA GLY A 187 -5.25 13.93 -42.83
C GLY A 187 -5.90 15.26 -43.22
N ASP A 188 -6.75 15.91 -42.41
CA ASP A 188 -7.53 17.09 -42.88
C ASP A 188 -6.95 18.47 -42.50
N GLN A 189 -5.92 18.54 -41.66
CA GLN A 189 -5.21 19.79 -41.36
C GLN A 189 -3.70 19.59 -41.44
N ALA A 190 -3.02 20.47 -42.17
CA ALA A 190 -1.56 20.47 -42.20
C ALA A 190 -1.05 20.88 -40.81
N ILE A 191 -0.12 20.12 -40.24
CA ILE A 191 0.56 20.48 -38.99
C ILE A 191 1.26 21.82 -39.21
N GLU A 192 0.87 22.83 -38.44
CA GLU A 192 1.47 24.17 -38.46
C GLU A 192 2.16 24.48 -37.13
N SER A 193 3.28 25.21 -37.21
CA SER A 193 3.97 25.72 -36.03
C SER A 193 3.34 27.06 -35.66
N VAL A 194 2.77 27.15 -34.46
CA VAL A 194 2.20 28.38 -33.91
C VAL A 194 3.11 28.90 -32.80
N GLU A 195 3.43 30.20 -32.81
CA GLU A 195 4.16 30.79 -31.69
C GLU A 195 3.23 30.92 -30.47
N THR A 196 3.65 30.34 -29.34
CA THR A 196 2.93 30.43 -28.05
C THR A 196 3.75 31.21 -27.01
N PRO A 197 4.09 32.48 -27.25
CA PRO A 197 5.04 33.22 -26.42
C PRO A 197 4.50 33.41 -24.99
N GLY A 198 5.27 32.96 -24.02
CA GLY A 198 4.94 33.09 -22.59
C GLY A 198 3.94 32.05 -22.07
N ALA A 199 3.36 31.20 -22.91
CA ALA A 199 2.52 30.09 -22.47
C ALA A 199 3.40 28.89 -22.08
N THR A 200 3.25 28.44 -20.83
CA THR A 200 4.03 27.35 -20.24
C THR A 200 3.16 26.25 -19.63
N SER A 201 1.86 26.49 -19.47
CA SER A 201 0.85 25.53 -18.99
C SER A 201 -0.17 25.17 -20.05
N ILE A 202 -0.87 24.05 -19.88
CA ILE A 202 -1.95 23.62 -20.78
C ILE A 202 -3.07 24.67 -20.81
N GLU A 203 -3.40 25.26 -19.66
CA GLU A 203 -4.39 26.31 -19.53
C GLU A 203 -4.02 27.56 -20.33
N GLU A 204 -2.75 28.00 -20.26
CA GLU A 204 -2.26 29.15 -21.03
C GLU A 204 -2.26 28.87 -22.53
N VAL A 205 -1.90 27.65 -22.94
CA VAL A 205 -1.93 27.25 -24.35
C VAL A 205 -3.37 27.19 -24.86
N ALA A 206 -4.29 26.59 -24.10
CA ALA A 206 -5.71 26.53 -24.45
C ALA A 206 -6.30 27.95 -24.58
N ALA A 207 -6.08 28.82 -23.60
CA ALA A 207 -6.58 30.19 -23.65
C ALA A 207 -5.98 31.04 -24.79
N LEU A 208 -4.78 30.70 -25.27
CA LEU A 208 -4.11 31.39 -26.37
C LEU A 208 -4.56 30.88 -27.75
N LEU A 209 -4.99 29.62 -27.84
CA LEU A 209 -5.30 28.92 -29.10
C LEU A 209 -6.79 28.59 -29.28
N ASP A 210 -7.63 28.78 -28.26
CA ASP A 210 -9.11 28.78 -28.34
C ASP A 210 -9.64 30.00 -29.12
#